data_AF-A0A954TTF9-F1
#
_entry.id   AF-A0A954TTF9-F1
#
_cell.length_a   1.000
_cell.length_b   1.000
_cell.length_c   1.000
_cell.angle_alpha   90.00
_cell.angle_beta   90.00
_cell.angle_gamma   90.00
#
_symmetry.space_group_name_H-M   'P 1'
#
loop_
_entity.id
_entity.type
_entity.pdbx_description
1 polymer ?
#
loop_
_entity_poly.entity_id
_entity_poly.type
_entity_poly.pdbx_seq_one_letter_code
_entity_poly.pdbx_strand_id
1 'polypeptide(L)'
;MSTATEGRPFTPRVSEALADSASRIAGLFSAQRLWERHLTVQDRERLGGDCRAAYKRLGTAGMWSKLRGVTPYRAVVDVANKLDLLSDSDREWLLREIGEDVDAEEAKLTAIANGDLVVVETPREAYWNGNEIEIDWNRHSAKWDFFWELVRRAKAGRPVDSFAFSDDTHRDFVTKQKSRLCKLSNFPVELVSQIEPVSRGTQRLMIPRERIHVFELDGVESLREWLP
;
A
#
# COMPACT_ATOMS: atom_id res chain seq x y z
N MET A 1 -0.73 10.48 -12.20
CA MET A 1 -1.43 11.68 -12.70
C MET A 1 -2.37 12.13 -11.60
N SER A 2 -2.21 13.37 -11.12
CA SER A 2 -3.05 13.96 -10.09
C SER A 2 -4.50 13.98 -10.51
N THR A 3 -5.38 13.30 -9.77
CA THR A 3 -6.72 13.84 -9.56
C THR A 3 -6.52 15.09 -8.71
N ALA A 4 -6.45 16.22 -9.41
CA ALA A 4 -6.57 17.51 -8.78
C ALA A 4 -7.94 17.54 -8.09
N THR A 5 -7.96 17.39 -6.78
CA THR A 5 -9.05 17.91 -5.95
C THR A 5 -8.97 19.43 -6.08
N GLU A 6 -9.52 19.96 -7.17
CA GLU A 6 -9.62 21.38 -7.43
C GLU A 6 -10.45 22.03 -6.31
N GLY A 7 -9.73 22.65 -5.38
CA GLY A 7 -10.01 24.01 -4.96
C GLY A 7 -11.23 24.26 -4.08
N ARG A 8 -11.95 23.26 -3.59
CA ARG A 8 -12.95 23.53 -2.55
C ARG A 8 -12.23 23.77 -1.22
N PRO A 9 -12.29 24.99 -0.64
CA PRO A 9 -11.68 25.23 0.66
C PRO A 9 -12.35 24.33 1.70
N PHE A 10 -11.55 23.72 2.57
CA PHE A 10 -12.07 22.96 3.70
C PHE A 10 -12.98 23.84 4.55
N THR A 11 -13.98 23.22 5.18
CA THR A 11 -14.77 23.93 6.18
C THR A 11 -13.87 24.44 7.31
N PRO A 12 -14.23 25.53 8.02
CA PRO A 12 -13.42 26.03 9.13
C PRO A 12 -13.13 24.94 10.18
N ARG A 13 -14.13 24.11 10.48
CA ARG A 13 -14.01 22.99 11.43
C ARG A 13 -12.95 21.97 11.01
N VAL A 14 -12.92 21.60 9.72
CA VAL A 14 -11.94 20.65 9.18
C VAL A 14 -10.54 21.26 9.19
N SER A 15 -10.42 22.52 8.80
CA SER A 15 -9.14 23.25 8.82
C SER A 15 -8.57 23.35 10.23
N GLU A 16 -9.41 23.66 11.22
CA GLU A 16 -9.02 23.75 12.63
C GLU A 16 -8.56 22.39 13.18
N ALA A 17 -9.32 21.32 12.92
CA ALA A 17 -8.98 19.98 13.37
C ALA A 17 -7.68 19.45 12.73
N LEU A 18 -7.45 19.73 11.44
CA LEU A 18 -6.19 19.41 10.76
C LEU A 18 -5.02 20.21 11.35
N ALA A 19 -5.21 21.50 11.63
CA ALA A 19 -4.18 22.35 12.20
C ALA A 19 -3.82 21.93 13.64
N ASP A 20 -4.82 21.61 14.47
CA ASP A 20 -4.62 21.08 15.82
C ASP A 20 -3.86 19.74 15.78
N SER A 21 -4.29 18.80 14.91
CA SER A 21 -3.61 17.52 14.71
C SER A 21 -2.16 17.72 14.26
N ALA A 22 -1.92 18.59 13.28
CA ALA A 22 -0.58 18.91 12.78
C ALA A 22 0.31 19.49 13.88
N SER A 23 -0.22 20.41 14.71
CA SER A 23 0.50 21.01 15.84
C SER A 23 0.93 19.96 16.87
N ARG A 24 0.02 19.05 17.23
CA ARG A 24 0.28 17.97 18.21
C ARG A 24 1.36 16.98 17.74
N ILE A 25 1.44 16.72 16.43
CA ILE A 25 2.45 15.80 15.88
C ILE A 25 3.76 16.49 15.47
N ALA A 26 3.82 17.82 15.46
CA ALA A 26 4.97 18.56 14.92
C ALA A 26 6.25 18.40 15.74
N GLY A 27 6.17 18.07 17.03
CA GLY A 27 7.34 17.97 17.91
C GLY A 27 8.24 16.77 17.64
N LEU A 28 9.54 16.91 17.92
CA LEU A 28 10.53 15.83 17.79
C LEU A 28 10.16 14.59 18.61
N PHE A 29 9.53 14.76 19.78
CA PHE A 29 9.06 13.65 20.60
C PHE A 29 8.00 12.80 19.88
N SER A 30 7.09 13.42 19.13
CA SER A 30 6.09 12.71 18.32
C SER A 30 6.77 11.95 17.18
N ALA A 31 7.81 12.52 16.55
CA ALA A 31 8.63 11.83 15.55
C ALA A 31 9.37 10.63 16.12
N GLN A 32 9.95 10.75 17.32
CA GLN A 32 10.62 9.63 18.00
C GLN A 32 9.62 8.51 18.35
N ARG A 33 8.45 8.85 18.91
CA ARG A 33 7.39 7.85 19.18
C ARG A 33 6.95 7.13 17.91
N LEU A 34 6.75 7.87 16.82
CA LEU A 34 6.41 7.30 15.52
C LEU A 34 7.51 6.34 15.05
N TRP A 35 8.76 6.80 15.09
CA TRP A 35 9.95 6.06 14.67
C TRP A 35 10.11 4.74 15.44
N GLU A 36 9.99 4.78 16.75
CA GLU A 36 10.23 3.64 17.63
C GLU A 36 9.09 2.62 17.60
N ARG A 37 7.83 3.09 17.59
CA ARG A 37 6.66 2.21 17.78
C ARG A 37 6.02 1.74 16.48
N HIS A 38 6.08 2.54 15.41
CA HIS A 38 5.30 2.28 14.19
C HIS A 38 6.14 2.15 12.93
N LEU A 39 7.41 2.56 12.94
CA LEU A 39 8.30 2.35 11.80
C LEU A 39 9.14 1.09 11.97
N THR A 40 9.11 0.24 10.94
CA THR A 40 9.96 -0.95 10.85
C THR A 40 11.43 -0.57 10.67
N VAL A 41 12.36 -1.50 10.91
CA VAL A 41 13.80 -1.28 10.66
C VAL A 41 14.03 -0.79 9.23
N GLN A 42 13.33 -1.38 8.27
CA GLN A 42 13.46 -1.02 6.87
C GLN A 42 12.86 0.34 6.53
N ASP A 43 11.77 0.75 7.18
CA ASP A 43 11.25 2.12 7.06
C ASP A 43 12.28 3.14 7.57
N ARG A 44 12.94 2.83 8.69
CA ARG A 44 14.01 3.66 9.26
C ARG A 44 15.19 3.79 8.29
N GLU A 45 15.61 2.68 7.67
CA GLU A 45 16.65 2.68 6.63
C GLU A 45 16.26 3.53 5.42
N ARG A 46 15.02 3.41 4.92
CA ARG A 46 14.50 4.25 3.81
C ARG A 46 14.49 5.74 4.14
N LEU A 47 14.40 6.09 5.43
CA LEU A 47 14.50 7.47 5.90
C LEU A 47 15.95 7.93 6.17
N GLY A 48 16.93 7.03 6.07
CA GLY A 48 18.37 7.30 6.24
C GLY A 48 18.95 6.80 7.56
N GLY A 49 18.22 5.99 8.34
CA GLY A 49 18.70 5.36 9.58
C GLY A 49 18.79 6.28 10.81
N ASP A 50 18.65 7.60 10.63
CA ASP A 50 18.70 8.60 11.70
C ASP A 50 17.36 9.36 11.82
N CYS A 51 16.67 9.16 12.94
CA CYS A 51 15.38 9.78 13.23
C CYS A 51 15.44 11.31 13.22
N ARG A 52 16.48 11.90 13.82
CA ARG A 52 16.59 13.36 14.01
C ARG A 52 16.91 14.03 12.68
N ALA A 53 17.78 13.43 11.87
CA ALA A 53 18.06 13.89 10.52
C ALA A 53 16.82 13.80 9.62
N ALA A 54 16.09 12.67 9.66
CA ALA A 54 14.85 12.48 8.91
C ALA A 54 13.78 13.52 9.31
N TYR A 55 13.57 13.72 10.61
CA TYR A 55 12.64 14.71 11.14
C TYR A 55 13.01 16.14 10.72
N LYS A 56 14.29 16.53 10.81
CA LYS A 56 14.73 17.87 10.38
C LYS A 56 14.45 18.13 8.90
N ARG A 57 14.52 17.10 8.06
CA ARG A 57 14.29 17.21 6.61
C ARG A 57 12.82 17.20 6.22
N LEU A 58 12.00 16.36 6.87
CA LEU A 58 10.64 16.05 6.40
C LEU A 58 9.55 16.44 7.40
N GLY A 59 9.88 16.66 8.67
CA GLY A 59 8.90 16.69 9.76
C GLY A 59 8.24 15.32 10.01
N THR A 60 7.45 15.22 11.07
CA THR A 60 6.78 13.96 11.47
C THR A 60 5.84 13.44 10.39
N ALA A 61 4.92 14.28 9.90
CA ALA A 61 3.98 13.90 8.85
C ALA A 61 4.67 13.63 7.50
N GLY A 62 5.71 14.39 7.15
CA GLY A 62 6.45 14.18 5.90
C GLY A 62 7.23 12.87 5.89
N MET A 63 7.71 12.38 7.04
CA MET A 63 8.29 11.03 7.14
C MET A 63 7.26 9.96 6.76
N TRP A 64 6.03 10.07 7.27
CA TRP A 64 4.94 9.14 6.95
C TRP A 64 4.52 9.23 5.49
N SER A 65 4.25 10.44 4.99
CA SER A 65 3.90 10.69 3.58
C SER A 65 4.96 10.13 2.63
N LYS A 66 6.25 10.31 2.93
CA LYS A 66 7.35 9.78 2.12
C LYS A 66 7.36 8.25 2.05
N LEU A 67 7.07 7.58 3.16
CA LEU A 67 7.10 6.11 3.25
C LEU A 67 5.88 5.48 2.57
N ARG A 68 4.69 6.01 2.87
CA ARG A 68 3.38 5.45 2.46
C ARG A 68 2.88 5.97 1.12
N GLY A 69 3.41 7.09 0.63
CA GLY A 69 2.97 7.70 -0.64
C GLY A 69 1.63 8.44 -0.55
N VAL A 70 1.21 8.84 0.65
CA VAL A 70 -0.07 9.52 0.90
C VAL A 70 0.08 11.05 0.88
N THR A 71 -1.03 11.77 0.72
CA THR A 71 -1.04 13.24 0.76
C THR A 71 -0.62 13.80 2.13
N PRO A 72 -0.17 15.07 2.21
CA PRO A 72 0.20 15.68 3.48
C PRO A 72 -0.92 15.67 4.52
N TYR A 73 -2.17 15.94 4.11
CA TYR A 73 -3.33 15.93 5.02
C TYR A 73 -3.62 14.53 5.54
N ARG A 74 -3.61 13.52 4.65
CA ARG A 74 -3.75 12.11 5.05
C ARG A 74 -2.67 11.70 6.05
N ALA A 75 -1.41 12.10 5.79
CA ALA A 75 -0.31 11.80 6.69
C ALA A 75 -0.48 12.43 8.08
N VAL A 76 -1.01 13.66 8.18
CA VAL A 76 -1.31 14.28 9.48
C VAL A 76 -2.34 13.46 10.25
N VAL A 77 -3.45 13.09 9.59
CA VAL A 77 -4.54 12.33 10.20
C VAL A 77 -4.08 10.95 10.66
N ASP A 78 -3.39 10.20 9.79
CA ASP A 78 -2.91 8.86 10.10
C ASP A 78 -1.86 8.88 11.24
N VAL A 79 -0.93 9.85 11.24
CA VAL A 79 0.08 9.94 12.31
C VAL A 79 -0.55 10.35 13.64
N ALA A 80 -1.50 11.30 13.64
CA ALA A 80 -2.18 11.71 14.85
C ALA A 80 -2.95 10.53 15.48
N ASN A 81 -3.66 9.75 14.66
CA ASN A 81 -4.35 8.54 15.13
C ASN A 81 -3.37 7.46 15.63
N LYS A 82 -2.31 7.14 14.88
CA LYS A 82 -1.30 6.15 15.31
C LYS A 82 -0.62 6.50 16.63
N LEU A 83 -0.50 7.79 16.97
CA LEU A 83 0.09 8.26 18.23
C LEU A 83 -0.93 8.41 19.36
N ASP A 84 -2.17 7.97 19.16
CA ASP A 84 -3.30 8.07 20.09
C ASP A 84 -3.69 9.52 20.41
N LEU A 85 -3.49 10.44 19.44
CA LEU A 85 -3.81 11.87 19.56
C LEU A 85 -5.12 12.25 18.86
N LEU A 86 -5.70 11.31 18.12
CA LEU A 86 -6.93 11.43 17.34
C LEU A 86 -7.71 10.11 17.44
N SER A 87 -9.00 10.19 17.78
CA SER A 87 -9.84 8.99 17.86
C SER A 87 -10.09 8.38 16.47
N ASP A 88 -10.50 7.11 16.41
CA ASP A 88 -10.84 6.46 15.14
C ASP A 88 -12.03 7.15 14.45
N SER A 89 -13.04 7.58 15.22
CA SER A 89 -14.19 8.32 14.69
C SER A 89 -13.80 9.69 14.13
N ASP A 90 -12.90 10.42 14.80
CA ASP A 90 -12.41 11.72 14.28
C ASP A 90 -11.52 11.52 13.06
N ARG A 91 -10.74 10.44 13.02
CA ARG A 91 -9.95 10.05 11.86
C ARG A 91 -10.87 9.80 10.66
N GLU A 92 -11.85 8.90 10.77
CA GLU A 92 -12.79 8.60 9.69
C GLU A 92 -13.51 9.86 9.19
N TRP A 93 -14.01 10.68 10.13
CA TRP A 93 -14.64 11.96 9.80
C TRP A 93 -13.69 12.88 9.01
N LEU A 94 -12.45 13.08 9.50
CA LEU A 94 -11.47 13.94 8.82
C LEU A 94 -11.12 13.41 7.43
N LEU A 95 -10.90 12.11 7.30
CA LEU A 95 -10.61 11.48 6.01
C LEU A 95 -11.73 11.74 5.01
N ARG A 96 -12.99 11.66 5.45
CA ARG A 96 -14.14 11.90 4.59
C ARG A 96 -14.20 13.34 4.11
N GLU A 97 -14.01 14.27 5.03
CA GLU A 97 -14.04 15.70 4.73
C GLU A 97 -12.91 16.14 3.81
N ILE A 98 -11.75 15.48 3.87
CA ILE A 98 -10.62 15.75 2.95
C ILE A 98 -10.70 14.93 1.65
N GLY A 99 -11.74 14.11 1.46
CA GLY A 99 -11.92 13.28 0.26
C GLY A 99 -10.96 12.08 0.19
N GLU A 100 -10.45 11.63 1.33
CA GLU A 100 -9.51 10.51 1.48
C GLU A 100 -10.14 9.31 2.25
N ASP A 101 -11.41 9.41 2.66
CA ASP A 101 -12.25 8.26 3.06
C ASP A 101 -12.80 7.68 1.76
N VAL A 102 -11.94 6.96 1.04
CA VAL A 102 -12.41 6.19 -0.10
C VAL A 102 -12.97 4.92 0.50
N ASP A 103 -14.28 4.73 0.39
CA ASP A 103 -14.91 3.42 0.57
C ASP A 103 -14.05 2.43 -0.20
N ALA A 104 -13.47 1.45 0.50
CA ALA A 104 -12.51 0.55 -0.12
C ALA A 104 -13.14 -0.21 -1.30
N GLU A 105 -14.46 -0.41 -1.27
CA GLU A 105 -15.20 -1.00 -2.38
C GLU A 105 -15.26 -0.03 -3.57
N GLU A 106 -15.55 1.25 -3.35
CA GLU A 106 -15.51 2.29 -4.39
C GLU A 106 -14.09 2.49 -4.94
N ALA A 107 -13.06 2.45 -4.08
CA ALA A 107 -11.66 2.51 -4.46
C ALA A 107 -11.30 1.33 -5.37
N LYS A 108 -11.73 0.12 -5.00
CA LYS A 108 -11.55 -1.10 -5.78
C LYS A 108 -12.20 -0.97 -7.15
N LEU A 109 -13.47 -0.58 -7.21
CA LEU A 109 -14.21 -0.39 -8.47
C LEU A 109 -13.58 0.68 -9.37
N THR A 110 -13.12 1.78 -8.79
CA THR A 110 -12.45 2.86 -9.52
C THR A 110 -11.11 2.39 -10.10
N ALA A 111 -10.30 1.67 -9.33
CA ALA A 111 -9.04 1.10 -9.80
C ALA A 111 -9.25 0.07 -10.93
N ILE A 112 -10.29 -0.78 -10.81
CA ILE A 112 -10.71 -1.68 -11.88
C ILE A 112 -11.05 -0.87 -13.14
N ALA A 113 -11.92 0.14 -13.03
CA ALA A 113 -12.34 0.97 -14.15
C ALA A 113 -11.17 1.71 -14.84
N ASN A 114 -10.14 2.12 -14.08
CA ASN A 114 -8.92 2.74 -14.60
C ASN A 114 -7.98 1.76 -15.32
N GLY A 115 -8.25 0.46 -15.23
CA GLY A 115 -7.40 -0.58 -15.78
C GLY A 115 -6.13 -0.84 -14.98
N ASP A 116 -6.14 -0.51 -13.68
CA ASP A 116 -5.02 -0.78 -12.79
C ASP A 116 -4.99 -2.26 -12.37
N LEU A 117 -3.88 -2.69 -11.76
CA LEU A 117 -3.79 -4.02 -11.17
C LEU A 117 -4.45 -4.01 -9.80
N VAL A 118 -5.53 -4.76 -9.65
CA VAL A 118 -6.28 -4.86 -8.40
C VAL A 118 -6.24 -6.30 -7.91
N VAL A 119 -5.91 -6.52 -6.64
CA VAL A 119 -5.90 -7.84 -6.03
C VAL A 119 -6.58 -7.79 -4.67
N VAL A 120 -7.50 -8.73 -4.41
CA VAL A 120 -8.28 -8.83 -3.17
C VAL A 120 -7.90 -10.13 -2.45
N GLU A 121 -7.55 -10.06 -1.16
CA GLU A 121 -7.12 -11.23 -0.41
C GLU A 121 -8.23 -12.26 -0.20
N THR A 122 -9.42 -11.77 0.17
CA THR A 122 -10.60 -12.56 0.52
C THR A 122 -11.87 -11.81 0.08
N PRO A 123 -12.68 -12.38 -0.83
CA PRO A 123 -12.36 -13.54 -1.66
C PRO A 123 -11.12 -13.30 -2.53
N ARG A 124 -10.42 -14.38 -2.90
CA ARG A 124 -9.21 -14.32 -3.74
C ARG A 124 -9.60 -13.91 -5.15
N GLU A 125 -9.48 -12.63 -5.46
CA GLU A 125 -9.86 -12.04 -6.74
C GLU A 125 -8.73 -11.17 -7.30
N ALA A 126 -8.63 -11.11 -8.62
CA ALA A 126 -7.66 -10.25 -9.28
C ALA A 126 -8.24 -9.66 -10.56
N TYR A 127 -7.90 -8.41 -10.85
CA TYR A 127 -8.35 -7.67 -12.01
C TYR A 127 -7.16 -7.00 -12.70
N TRP A 128 -7.19 -6.96 -14.03
CA TRP A 128 -6.16 -6.32 -14.84
C TRP A 128 -6.78 -5.68 -16.08
N ASN A 129 -6.40 -4.44 -16.39
CA ASN A 129 -6.95 -3.67 -17.50
C ASN A 129 -8.51 -3.66 -17.52
N GLY A 130 -9.11 -3.60 -16.32
CA GLY A 130 -10.57 -3.53 -16.14
C GLY A 130 -11.32 -4.84 -16.26
N ASN A 131 -10.62 -5.96 -16.42
CA ASN A 131 -11.22 -7.29 -16.55
C ASN A 131 -10.80 -8.18 -15.38
N GLU A 132 -11.71 -9.06 -14.95
CA GLU A 132 -11.39 -10.10 -13.98
C GLU A 132 -10.42 -11.13 -14.57
N ILE A 133 -9.43 -11.55 -13.78
CA ILE A 133 -8.57 -12.69 -14.10
C ILE A 133 -9.30 -13.95 -13.63
N GLU A 134 -10.14 -14.50 -14.51
CA GLU A 134 -11.02 -15.66 -14.26
C GLU A 134 -10.23 -16.96 -13.97
N ILE A 135 -9.71 -17.09 -12.76
CA ILE A 135 -8.93 -18.22 -12.28
C ILE A 135 -9.52 -18.67 -10.95
N ASP A 136 -9.73 -19.98 -10.77
CA ASP A 136 -10.06 -20.55 -9.46
C ASP A 136 -8.82 -20.52 -8.56
N TRP A 137 -8.60 -19.37 -7.91
CA TRP A 137 -7.47 -19.11 -7.02
C TRP A 137 -7.48 -20.01 -5.78
N ASN A 138 -8.64 -20.54 -5.40
CA ASN A 138 -8.75 -21.50 -4.30
C ASN A 138 -8.14 -22.86 -4.69
N ARG A 139 -8.37 -23.34 -5.92
CA ARG A 139 -7.68 -24.53 -6.46
C ARG A 139 -6.20 -24.31 -6.78
N HIS A 140 -5.75 -23.06 -6.80
CA HIS A 140 -4.39 -22.67 -7.15
C HIS A 140 -3.71 -21.86 -6.05
N SER A 141 -3.92 -22.24 -4.78
CA SER A 141 -3.40 -21.55 -3.60
C SER A 141 -1.93 -21.16 -3.69
N ALA A 142 -1.02 -22.09 -4.01
CA ALA A 142 0.40 -21.77 -4.10
C ALA A 142 0.75 -20.73 -5.21
N LYS A 143 -0.07 -20.64 -6.27
CA LYS A 143 0.10 -19.62 -7.32
C LYS A 143 -0.50 -18.29 -6.88
N TRP A 144 -1.61 -18.33 -6.16
CA TRP A 144 -2.20 -17.16 -5.51
C TRP A 144 -1.20 -16.54 -4.53
N ASP A 145 -0.67 -17.32 -3.59
CA ASP A 145 0.24 -16.81 -2.55
C ASP A 145 1.49 -16.17 -3.17
N PHE A 146 2.03 -16.78 -4.25
CA PHE A 146 3.10 -16.18 -5.04
C PHE A 146 2.70 -14.86 -5.71
N PHE A 147 1.53 -14.82 -6.37
CA PHE A 147 1.05 -13.64 -7.08
C PHE A 147 0.73 -12.50 -6.11
N TRP A 148 0.05 -12.79 -5.00
CA TRP A 148 -0.23 -11.88 -3.90
C TRP A 148 1.05 -11.22 -3.37
N GLU A 149 2.05 -12.03 -3.00
CA GLU A 149 3.32 -11.50 -2.46
C GLU A 149 4.09 -10.69 -3.51
N LEU A 150 4.10 -11.13 -4.78
CA LEU A 150 4.69 -10.38 -5.88
C LEU A 150 4.08 -8.98 -6.01
N VAL A 151 2.74 -8.88 -5.95
CA VAL A 151 2.01 -7.61 -6.08
C VAL A 151 2.22 -6.71 -4.86
N ARG A 152 2.17 -7.25 -3.63
CA ARG A 152 2.47 -6.49 -2.41
C ARG A 152 3.88 -5.91 -2.41
N ARG A 153 4.88 -6.72 -2.78
CA ARG A 153 6.27 -6.26 -2.88
C ARG A 153 6.41 -5.18 -3.95
N ALA A 154 5.76 -5.35 -5.10
CA ALA A 154 5.78 -4.36 -6.16
C ALA A 154 5.17 -3.02 -5.73
N LYS A 155 4.01 -3.03 -5.05
CA LYS A 155 3.41 -1.82 -4.47
C LYS A 155 4.34 -1.15 -3.46
N ALA A 156 5.09 -1.92 -2.67
CA ALA A 156 6.15 -1.43 -1.78
C ALA A 156 7.43 -0.97 -2.49
N GLY A 157 7.52 -1.09 -3.83
CA GLY A 157 8.70 -0.76 -4.62
C GLY A 157 9.86 -1.75 -4.48
N ARG A 158 9.57 -3.01 -4.15
CA ARG A 158 10.55 -4.06 -3.86
C ARG A 158 10.44 -5.24 -4.83
N PRO A 159 11.56 -5.91 -5.15
CA PRO A 159 11.50 -7.20 -5.83
C PRO A 159 11.04 -8.30 -4.87
N VAL A 160 10.69 -9.46 -5.43
CA VAL A 160 10.39 -10.70 -4.70
C VAL A 160 11.47 -11.75 -4.98
N ASP A 161 11.92 -12.44 -3.94
CA ASP A 161 12.86 -13.56 -4.00
C ASP A 161 12.34 -14.75 -3.17
N SER A 162 13.12 -15.82 -3.04
CA SER A 162 12.70 -16.99 -2.26
C SER A 162 12.56 -16.73 -0.75
N PHE A 163 13.23 -15.70 -0.21
CA PHE A 163 13.17 -15.35 1.22
C PHE A 163 11.91 -14.56 1.58
N ALA A 164 11.15 -14.09 0.58
CA ALA A 164 9.81 -13.58 0.81
C ALA A 164 8.79 -14.67 1.19
N PHE A 165 9.18 -15.95 1.05
CA PHE A 165 8.38 -17.12 1.40
C PHE A 165 9.01 -17.86 2.59
N SER A 166 8.39 -18.94 3.05
CA SER A 166 8.87 -19.71 4.21
C SER A 166 10.34 -20.14 4.09
N ASP A 167 11.02 -20.29 5.23
CA ASP A 167 12.48 -20.50 5.32
C ASP A 167 13.01 -21.73 4.54
N ASP A 168 12.17 -22.74 4.31
CA ASP A 168 12.53 -23.97 3.57
C ASP A 168 12.34 -23.87 2.05
N THR A 169 12.09 -22.67 1.52
CA THR A 169 11.78 -22.48 0.10
C THR A 169 13.04 -22.57 -0.79
N HIS A 170 13.01 -23.49 -1.77
CA HIS A 170 14.11 -23.65 -2.74
C HIS A 170 14.39 -22.36 -3.53
N ARG A 171 15.66 -22.04 -3.81
CA ARG A 171 16.08 -20.80 -4.51
C ARG A 171 15.37 -20.55 -5.85
N ASP A 172 15.05 -21.61 -6.58
CA ASP A 172 14.35 -21.52 -7.87
C ASP A 172 12.82 -21.40 -7.76
N PHE A 173 12.26 -21.31 -6.55
CA PHE A 173 10.82 -21.28 -6.33
C PHE A 173 10.13 -20.17 -7.12
N VAL A 174 10.66 -18.94 -7.05
CA VAL A 174 10.10 -17.76 -7.73
C VAL A 174 10.05 -17.97 -9.25
N THR A 175 11.14 -18.47 -9.85
CA THR A 175 11.19 -18.76 -11.29
C THR A 175 10.20 -19.86 -11.68
N LYS A 176 10.09 -20.92 -10.87
CA LYS A 176 9.13 -22.02 -11.09
C LYS A 176 7.69 -21.54 -10.95
N GLN A 177 7.37 -20.70 -9.97
CA GLN A 177 6.03 -20.17 -9.77
C GLN A 177 5.64 -19.21 -10.89
N LYS A 178 6.54 -18.31 -11.32
CA LYS A 178 6.32 -17.51 -12.52
C LYS A 178 5.99 -18.39 -13.73
N SER A 179 6.81 -19.40 -14.03
CA SER A 179 6.56 -20.32 -15.14
C SER A 179 5.21 -21.04 -15.03
N ARG A 180 4.81 -21.45 -13.82
CA ARG A 180 3.52 -22.10 -13.56
C ARG A 180 2.33 -21.14 -13.67
N LEU A 181 2.49 -19.89 -13.26
CA LEU A 181 1.49 -18.83 -13.39
C LEU A 181 1.23 -18.53 -14.86
N CYS A 182 2.29 -18.43 -15.68
CA CYS A 182 2.21 -18.21 -17.13
C CYS A 182 1.52 -19.34 -17.89
N LYS A 183 1.39 -20.54 -17.29
CA LYS A 183 0.72 -21.70 -17.91
C LYS A 183 -0.77 -21.78 -17.59
N LEU A 184 -1.28 -20.89 -16.74
CA LEU A 184 -2.72 -20.78 -16.52
C LEU A 184 -3.35 -20.13 -17.75
N SER A 185 -4.37 -20.79 -18.32
CA SER A 185 -4.98 -20.37 -19.60
C SER A 185 -5.56 -18.95 -19.56
N ASN A 186 -6.03 -18.51 -18.40
CA ASN A 186 -6.73 -17.24 -18.22
C ASN A 186 -5.84 -16.16 -17.57
N PHE A 187 -4.55 -16.43 -17.36
CA PHE A 187 -3.66 -15.43 -16.80
C PHE A 187 -3.15 -14.50 -17.92
N PRO A 188 -3.32 -13.16 -17.81
CA PRO A 188 -3.03 -12.23 -18.90
C PRO A 188 -1.55 -12.26 -19.33
N VAL A 189 -1.30 -12.47 -20.62
CA VAL A 189 0.06 -12.50 -21.19
C VAL A 189 0.76 -11.15 -21.03
N GLU A 190 0.01 -10.06 -21.13
CA GLU A 190 0.49 -8.69 -20.88
C GLU A 190 1.02 -8.55 -19.45
N LEU A 191 0.30 -9.08 -18.46
CA LEU A 191 0.72 -9.03 -17.06
C LEU A 191 1.96 -9.91 -16.82
N VAL A 192 2.07 -11.06 -17.49
CA VAL A 192 3.30 -11.89 -17.49
C VAL A 192 4.50 -11.11 -18.00
N SER A 193 4.33 -10.33 -19.07
CA SER A 193 5.40 -9.52 -19.66
C SER A 193 5.92 -8.44 -18.71
N GLN A 194 5.10 -8.01 -17.74
CA GLN A 194 5.50 -7.07 -16.69
C GLN A 194 6.32 -7.72 -15.58
N ILE A 195 6.42 -9.05 -15.51
CA ILE A 195 7.23 -9.74 -14.50
C ILE A 195 8.63 -9.96 -15.07
N GLU A 196 9.62 -9.23 -14.57
CA GLU A 196 10.99 -9.26 -15.08
C GLU A 196 11.99 -9.84 -14.05
N PRO A 197 13.00 -10.60 -14.49
CA PRO A 197 14.10 -11.01 -13.63
C PRO A 197 15.01 -9.81 -13.31
N VAL A 198 15.28 -9.57 -12.01
CA VAL A 198 16.25 -8.54 -11.58
C VAL A 198 17.62 -9.15 -11.33
N SER A 199 17.65 -10.36 -10.76
CA SER A 199 18.84 -11.13 -10.46
C SER A 199 18.48 -12.62 -10.36
N ARG A 200 19.47 -13.49 -10.18
CA ARG A 200 19.23 -14.93 -10.02
C ARG A 200 18.29 -15.20 -8.85
N GLY A 201 17.13 -15.80 -9.12
CA GLY A 201 16.12 -16.14 -8.11
C GLY A 201 15.22 -14.98 -7.68
N THR A 202 15.34 -13.81 -8.32
CA THR A 202 14.61 -12.59 -7.95
C THR A 202 13.81 -12.07 -9.14
N GLN A 203 12.54 -11.74 -8.92
CA GLN A 203 11.66 -11.14 -9.93
C GLN A 203 11.13 -9.79 -9.43
N ARG A 204 10.71 -8.93 -10.35
CA ARG A 204 10.02 -7.67 -10.07
C ARG A 204 8.85 -7.52 -11.03
N LEU A 205 7.76 -6.99 -10.52
CA LEU A 205 6.63 -6.55 -11.35
C LEU A 205 6.86 -5.09 -11.74
N MET A 206 6.88 -4.81 -13.04
CA MET A 206 7.23 -3.53 -13.65
C MET A 206 6.02 -2.60 -13.83
N ILE A 207 5.02 -2.73 -12.97
CA ILE A 207 3.85 -1.85 -12.94
C ILE A 207 4.15 -0.69 -11.97
N PRO A 208 3.87 0.57 -12.34
CA PRO A 208 4.00 1.70 -11.43
C PRO A 208 3.19 1.47 -10.15
N ARG A 209 3.76 1.79 -8.99
CA ARG A 209 3.13 1.53 -7.67
C ARG A 209 1.74 2.15 -7.52
N GLU A 210 1.52 3.30 -8.16
CA GLU A 210 0.25 4.03 -8.18
C GLU A 210 -0.83 3.35 -9.02
N ARG A 211 -0.47 2.32 -9.79
CA ARG A 211 -1.36 1.46 -10.57
C ARG A 211 -1.52 0.07 -9.95
N ILE A 212 -1.13 -0.10 -8.69
CA ILE A 212 -1.23 -1.36 -7.96
C ILE A 212 -2.06 -1.14 -6.71
N HIS A 213 -3.22 -1.78 -6.66
CA HIS A 213 -4.15 -1.74 -5.54
C HIS A 213 -4.28 -3.14 -4.94
N VAL A 214 -4.12 -3.21 -3.63
CA VAL A 214 -4.14 -4.47 -2.88
C VAL A 214 -5.15 -4.26 -1.78
N PHE A 215 -6.17 -5.11 -1.73
CA PHE A 215 -7.24 -5.00 -0.76
C PHE A 215 -7.25 -6.23 0.15
N GLU A 216 -7.34 -5.99 1.45
CA GLU A 216 -7.39 -7.01 2.49
C GLU A 216 -8.61 -6.74 3.38
N LEU A 217 -9.13 -7.79 4.02
CA LEU A 217 -10.18 -7.64 5.05
C LEU A 217 -9.50 -7.33 6.39
N ASP A 218 -9.87 -6.21 7.01
CA ASP A 218 -9.48 -5.89 8.37
C ASP A 218 -10.46 -6.54 9.35
N GLY A 219 -10.06 -7.67 9.95
CA GLY A 219 -10.92 -8.43 10.84
C GLY A 219 -12.07 -9.12 10.11
N VAL A 220 -13.32 -8.89 10.53
CA VAL A 220 -14.46 -9.73 10.11
C VAL A 220 -15.17 -9.20 8.86
N GLU A 221 -15.22 -7.89 8.57
CA GLU A 221 -16.10 -7.39 7.48
C GLU A 221 -15.64 -6.15 6.71
N SER A 222 -14.56 -5.46 7.10
CA SER A 222 -14.19 -4.20 6.44
C SER A 222 -13.07 -4.40 5.43
N LEU A 223 -13.40 -4.29 4.14
CA LEU A 223 -12.39 -4.19 3.08
C LEU A 223 -11.56 -2.92 3.30
N ARG A 224 -10.24 -3.02 3.18
CA ARG A 224 -9.35 -1.86 3.18
C ARG A 224 -8.26 -2.03 2.14
N GLU A 225 -7.81 -0.92 1.57
CA GLU A 225 -6.62 -0.93 0.74
C GLU A 225 -5.37 -1.06 1.62
N TRP A 226 -4.56 -2.10 1.38
CA TRP A 226 -3.27 -2.28 2.01
C TRP A 226 -2.28 -1.22 1.51
N LEU A 227 -1.61 -0.56 2.46
CA LEU A 227 -0.56 0.42 2.22
C LEU A 227 0.78 -0.07 2.82
N PRO A 228 1.89 -0.04 2.05
CA PRO A 228 3.19 -0.59 2.45
C PRO A 228 3.93 0.23 3.50
#